data_AF-A0A2J0KKS4-F1
#
_entry.id   AF-A0A2J0KKS4-F1
#
_cell.length_a   1.000
_cell.length_b   1.000
_cell.length_c   1.000
_cell.angle_alpha   90.00
_cell.angle_beta   90.00
_cell.angle_gamma   90.00
#
_symmetry.space_group_name_H-M   'P 1'
#
loop_
_entity.id
_entity.type
_entity.pdbx_description
1 polymer ?
#
loop_
_entity_poly.entity_id
_entity_poly.type
_entity_poly.pdbx_seq_one_letter_code
_entity_poly.pdbx_strand_id
1 'polypeptide(L)'
;MLIKIITAVAYVAMVTINFLANGLPINNRSTRAISDAYPNLFVPAKTAFFIWGLIYLLLGGYVVYQFTKSGQKKEELLKKINSLFITTSFANIAWIFAWHYDYIGFSVLIMAVLLILLIKIADILRTEQFTALEKIFIWASFSIYFG
;
A
#
# COMPACT_ATOMS: atom_id res chain seq x y z
N MET A 1 21.05 -3.56 1.14
CA MET A 1 20.91 -2.36 0.27
C MET A 1 19.96 -2.56 -0.91
N LEU A 2 20.17 -3.56 -1.79
CA LEU A 2 19.34 -3.78 -3.00
C LEU A 2 17.82 -3.81 -2.73
N ILE A 3 17.37 -4.56 -1.72
CA ILE A 3 15.93 -4.65 -1.41
C ILE A 3 15.30 -3.30 -1.04
N LYS A 4 16.05 -2.39 -0.44
CA LYS A 4 15.57 -1.05 -0.06
C LYS A 4 15.31 -0.18 -1.29
N ILE A 5 16.18 -0.31 -2.29
CA ILE A 5 16.02 0.36 -3.59
C ILE A 5 14.77 -0.20 -4.29
N ILE A 6 14.61 -1.53 -4.33
CA ILE A 6 13.44 -2.16 -4.94
C ILE A 6 12.15 -1.71 -4.23
N THR A 7 12.14 -1.66 -2.90
CA THR A 7 11.02 -1.12 -2.10
C THR A 7 10.68 0.31 -2.48
N ALA A 8 11.69 1.18 -2.62
CA ALA A 8 11.48 2.58 -3.00
C ALA A 8 10.89 2.68 -4.42
N VAL A 9 11.43 1.93 -5.38
CA VAL A 9 10.91 1.89 -6.76
C VAL A 9 9.49 1.34 -6.79
N ALA A 10 9.20 0.26 -6.06
CA ALA A 10 7.86 -0.34 -5.97
C ALA A 10 6.84 0.64 -5.36
N TYR A 11 7.23 1.37 -4.31
CA TYR A 11 6.41 2.42 -3.72
C TYR A 11 6.11 3.54 -4.72
N VAL A 12 7.13 4.08 -5.39
CA VAL A 12 6.95 5.15 -6.39
C VAL A 12 6.06 4.68 -7.53
N ALA A 13 6.26 3.47 -8.04
CA ALA A 13 5.43 2.88 -9.09
C ALA A 13 3.97 2.75 -8.64
N MET A 14 3.74 2.22 -7.43
CA MET A 14 2.39 2.05 -6.86
C MET A 14 1.68 3.40 -6.68
N VAL A 15 2.33 4.40 -6.10
CA VAL A 15 1.74 5.73 -5.92
C VAL A 15 1.47 6.39 -7.26
N THR A 16 2.38 6.26 -8.22
CA THR A 16 2.21 6.82 -9.57
C THR A 16 1.00 6.20 -10.26
N ILE A 17 0.85 4.87 -10.23
CA ILE A 17 -0.29 4.20 -10.86
C ILE A 17 -1.61 4.55 -10.16
N ASN A 18 -1.63 4.66 -8.83
CA ASN A 18 -2.81 5.14 -8.11
C ASN A 18 -3.18 6.57 -8.51
N PHE A 19 -2.21 7.46 -8.63
CA PHE A 19 -2.45 8.83 -9.07
C PHE A 19 -2.95 8.86 -10.53
N LEU A 20 -2.31 8.06 -11.40
CA LEU A 20 -2.65 7.96 -12.81
C LEU A 20 -4.07 7.44 -13.01
N ALA A 21 -4.48 6.43 -12.25
CA ALA A 21 -5.84 5.89 -12.28
C ALA A 21 -6.90 6.93 -11.92
N ASN A 22 -6.58 7.86 -11.02
CA ASN A 22 -7.50 8.91 -10.61
C ASN A 22 -7.47 10.14 -11.52
N GLY A 23 -6.34 10.43 -12.15
CA GLY A 23 -6.13 11.60 -13.00
C GLY A 23 -6.36 11.37 -14.50
N LEU A 24 -6.15 10.15 -14.99
CA LEU A 24 -6.35 9.78 -16.39
C LEU A 24 -7.56 8.84 -16.52
N PRO A 25 -8.39 9.00 -17.56
CA PRO A 25 -9.43 8.03 -17.90
C PRO A 25 -8.77 6.77 -18.47
N ILE A 26 -8.19 5.95 -17.59
CA ILE A 26 -7.69 4.62 -17.96
C ILE A 26 -8.90 3.83 -18.47
N ASN A 27 -8.81 3.29 -19.70
CA ASN A 27 -9.92 2.59 -20.36
C ASN A 27 -11.16 3.46 -20.68
N ASN A 28 -10.99 4.75 -21.00
CA ASN A 28 -12.08 5.70 -21.30
C ASN A 28 -13.12 5.87 -20.18
N ARG A 29 -12.82 5.37 -18.97
CA ARG A 29 -13.65 5.54 -17.79
C ARG A 29 -12.78 6.13 -16.69
N SER A 30 -13.30 7.13 -15.99
CA SER A 30 -12.66 7.62 -14.77
C SER A 30 -13.01 6.69 -13.61
N THR A 31 -12.17 6.64 -12.56
CA THR A 31 -12.50 5.96 -11.30
C THR A 31 -13.88 6.37 -10.76
N ARG A 32 -14.29 7.63 -10.98
CA ARG A 32 -15.63 8.12 -10.65
C ARG A 32 -16.71 7.46 -11.49
N ALA A 33 -16.52 7.38 -12.81
CA ALA A 33 -17.51 6.76 -13.70
C ALA A 33 -17.72 5.27 -13.40
N ILE A 34 -16.67 4.54 -13.02
CA ILE A 34 -16.77 3.14 -12.58
C ILE A 34 -17.51 3.05 -11.24
N SER A 35 -17.14 3.92 -10.29
CA SER A 35 -17.81 3.98 -8.98
C SER A 35 -19.29 4.38 -9.08
N ASP A 36 -19.67 5.25 -10.02
CA ASP A 36 -21.05 5.67 -10.26
C ASP A 36 -21.85 4.59 -11.02
N ALA A 37 -21.18 3.79 -11.86
CA ALA A 37 -21.78 2.67 -12.60
C ALA A 37 -22.08 1.45 -11.70
N TYR A 38 -21.32 1.29 -10.62
CA TYR A 38 -21.57 0.29 -9.59
C TYR A 38 -21.93 1.01 -8.27
N PRO A 39 -23.19 1.43 -8.06
CA PRO A 39 -23.66 1.92 -6.78
C PRO A 39 -23.81 0.74 -5.81
N ASN A 40 -22.69 0.16 -5.39
CA ASN A 40 -22.65 -0.87 -4.37
C ASN A 40 -22.42 -0.22 -2.99
N LEU A 41 -22.89 -0.87 -1.92
CA LEU A 41 -22.75 -0.43 -0.51
C LEU A 41 -21.30 -0.20 -0.04
N PHE A 42 -20.33 -0.40 -0.92
CA PHE A 42 -18.89 -0.28 -0.72
C PHE A 42 -18.28 0.88 -1.52
N VAL A 43 -19.08 1.71 -2.19
CA VAL A 43 -18.58 2.96 -2.79
C VAL A 43 -17.96 3.78 -1.65
N PRO A 44 -16.63 4.00 -1.68
CA PRO A 44 -15.99 4.73 -0.61
C PRO A 44 -16.56 6.15 -0.61
N ALA A 45 -17.15 6.58 0.51
CA ALA A 45 -17.53 7.98 0.69
C ALA A 45 -16.34 8.87 0.32
N LYS A 46 -16.57 10.08 -0.20
CA LYS A 46 -15.51 11.02 -0.63
C LYS A 46 -14.35 11.18 0.38
N THR A 47 -14.58 10.87 1.65
CA THR A 47 -13.60 10.77 2.74
C THR A 47 -12.56 9.65 2.59
N ALA A 48 -12.90 8.48 2.04
CA ALA A 48 -11.95 7.37 1.88
C ALA A 48 -10.79 7.72 0.92
N PHE A 49 -11.04 8.62 -0.05
CA PHE A 49 -10.00 9.16 -0.93
C PHE A 49 -8.91 9.93 -0.17
N PHE A 50 -9.26 10.60 0.93
CA PHE A 50 -8.28 11.32 1.76
C PHE A 50 -7.39 10.39 2.57
N ILE A 51 -7.92 9.25 3.02
CA ILE A 51 -7.18 8.27 3.81
C ILE A 51 -6.01 7.69 3.00
N TRP A 52 -6.21 7.44 1.70
CA TRP A 52 -5.14 6.96 0.81
C TRP A 52 -3.96 7.93 0.71
N GLY A 53 -4.24 9.24 0.62
CA GLY A 53 -3.17 10.26 0.61
C GLY A 53 -2.33 10.23 1.89
N LEU A 54 -2.98 10.08 3.06
CA LEU A 54 -2.29 9.94 4.34
C LEU A 54 -1.46 8.65 4.41
N ILE A 55 -2.01 7.52 3.96
CA ILE A 55 -1.30 6.24 3.89
C ILE A 55 -0.06 6.37 3.01
N TYR A 56 -0.17 6.97 1.82
CA TYR A 56 0.98 7.17 0.94
C TYR A 56 2.05 8.04 1.59
N LEU A 57 1.68 9.11 2.29
CA LEU A 57 2.63 9.97 2.98
C LEU A 57 3.40 9.20 4.07
N LEU A 58 2.69 8.42 4.89
CA LEU A 58 3.30 7.59 5.93
C LEU A 58 4.22 6.50 5.36
N LEU A 59 3.78 5.83 4.30
CA LEU A 59 4.60 4.87 3.55
C LEU A 59 5.85 5.53 2.94
N GLY A 60 5.74 6.78 2.48
CA GLY A 60 6.89 7.57 2.04
C GLY A 60 7.89 7.82 3.17
N GLY A 61 7.40 8.15 4.36
CA GLY A 61 8.20 8.23 5.58
C GLY A 61 8.93 6.92 5.91
N TYR A 62 8.26 5.77 5.80
CA TYR A 62 8.87 4.45 5.93
C TYR A 62 10.00 4.21 4.90
N VAL A 63 9.74 4.54 3.63
CA VAL A 63 10.69 4.40 2.53
C VAL A 63 11.92 5.28 2.70
N VAL A 64 11.79 6.47 3.31
CA VAL A 64 12.95 7.30 3.66
C VAL A 64 13.68 6.71 4.87
N TYR A 65 12.93 6.28 5.89
CA TYR A 65 13.49 5.74 7.14
C TYR A 65 14.42 4.54 6.92
N GLN A 66 14.12 3.67 5.94
CA GLN A 66 14.95 2.49 5.65
C GLN A 66 16.40 2.82 5.23
N PHE A 67 16.66 4.04 4.74
CA PHE A 67 18.01 4.49 4.34
C PHE A 67 18.83 5.04 5.51
N THR A 68 18.22 5.24 6.68
CA THR A 68 18.93 5.60 7.90
C THR A 68 19.75 4.42 8.42
N LYS A 69 20.94 4.68 8.98
CA LYS A 69 21.77 3.64 9.61
C LYS A 69 20.98 2.89 10.68
N SER A 70 21.01 1.57 10.62
CA SER A 70 20.38 0.65 11.58
C SER A 70 21.29 -0.53 11.86
N GLY A 71 21.20 -1.09 13.07
CA GLY A 71 21.95 -2.29 13.44
C GLY A 71 21.52 -3.55 12.66
N GLN A 72 22.34 -4.60 12.68
CA GLN A 72 22.13 -5.84 11.91
C GLN A 72 20.76 -6.48 12.14
N LYS A 73 20.32 -6.65 13.40
CA LYS A 73 19.00 -7.24 13.72
C LYS A 73 17.85 -6.49 13.04
N LYS A 74 17.95 -5.17 12.99
CA LYS A 74 16.94 -4.32 12.37
C LYS A 74 16.99 -4.36 10.85
N GLU A 75 18.17 -4.55 10.26
CA GLU A 75 18.28 -4.73 8.82
C GLU A 75 17.61 -6.03 8.34
N GLU A 76 17.66 -7.10 9.14
CA GLU A 76 16.91 -8.34 8.86
C GLU A 76 15.39 -8.14 8.96
N LEU A 77 14.92 -7.43 9.99
CA LEU A 77 13.51 -7.06 10.12
C LEU A 77 13.03 -6.25 8.91
N LEU A 78 13.75 -5.18 8.57
CA LEU A 78 13.43 -4.33 7.43
C LEU A 78 13.40 -5.13 6.13
N LYS A 79 14.30 -6.12 5.96
CA LYS A 79 14.29 -7.00 4.78
C LYS A 79 13.01 -7.84 4.70
N LYS A 80 12.51 -8.38 5.81
CA LYS A 80 11.25 -9.14 5.86
C LYS A 80 10.05 -8.24 5.51
N ILE A 81 9.96 -7.07 6.13
CA ILE A 81 8.87 -6.10 5.88
C ILE A 81 8.93 -5.62 4.42
N ASN A 82 10.11 -5.28 3.91
CA ASN A 82 10.29 -4.82 2.54
C ASN A 82 9.82 -5.85 1.51
N SER A 83 10.09 -7.14 1.72
CA SER A 83 9.64 -8.20 0.82
C SER A 83 8.10 -8.28 0.74
N LEU A 84 7.44 -8.24 1.90
CA LEU A 84 5.97 -8.21 1.96
C LEU A 84 5.41 -6.92 1.34
N PHE A 85 6.03 -5.78 1.64
CA PHE A 85 5.60 -4.48 1.13
C PHE A 85 5.70 -4.39 -0.40
N ILE A 86 6.79 -4.89 -1.00
CA ILE A 86 6.93 -4.96 -2.46
C ILE A 86 5.77 -5.78 -3.04
N THR A 87 5.44 -6.92 -2.42
CA THR A 87 4.32 -7.76 -2.83
C THR A 87 2.98 -7.02 -2.73
N THR A 88 2.77 -6.28 -1.63
CA THR A 88 1.55 -5.45 -1.48
C THR A 88 1.46 -4.36 -2.54
N SER A 89 2.60 -3.78 -2.95
CA SER A 89 2.63 -2.72 -3.97
C SER A 89 2.22 -3.28 -5.34
N PHE A 90 2.72 -4.45 -5.73
CA PHE A 90 2.30 -5.11 -6.95
C PHE A 90 0.84 -5.56 -6.93
N ALA A 91 0.37 -6.12 -5.81
CA ALA A 91 -1.03 -6.50 -5.65
C ALA A 91 -1.94 -5.26 -5.75
N ASN A 92 -1.55 -4.12 -5.18
CA ASN A 92 -2.29 -2.87 -5.29
C ASN A 92 -2.37 -2.35 -6.74
N ILE A 93 -1.25 -2.39 -7.46
CA ILE A 93 -1.22 -2.05 -8.90
C ILE A 93 -2.15 -2.99 -9.70
N ALA A 94 -2.06 -4.30 -9.48
CA ALA A 94 -2.90 -5.28 -10.15
C ALA A 94 -4.40 -5.08 -9.85
N TRP A 95 -4.72 -4.69 -8.61
CA TRP A 95 -6.08 -4.38 -8.19
C TRP A 95 -6.67 -3.20 -8.98
N ILE A 96 -5.90 -2.13 -9.18
CA ILE A 96 -6.33 -0.96 -9.96
C ILE A 96 -6.67 -1.35 -11.40
N PHE A 97 -5.79 -2.14 -12.03
CA PHE A 97 -6.06 -2.64 -13.39
C PHE A 97 -7.30 -3.52 -13.42
N ALA A 98 -7.45 -4.47 -12.48
CA ALA A 98 -8.64 -5.32 -12.39
C ALA A 98 -9.94 -4.48 -12.28
N TRP A 99 -9.91 -3.38 -11.53
CA TRP A 99 -11.02 -2.42 -11.45
C TRP A 99 -11.29 -1.69 -12.78
N HIS A 100 -10.25 -1.17 -13.44
CA HIS A 100 -10.41 -0.40 -14.68
C HIS A 100 -10.86 -1.24 -15.88
N TYR A 101 -10.62 -2.54 -15.84
CA TYR A 101 -11.08 -3.51 -16.85
C TYR A 101 -12.39 -4.22 -16.45
N ASP A 102 -13.13 -3.71 -15.44
CA ASP A 102 -14.40 -4.27 -14.95
C ASP A 102 -14.32 -5.74 -14.46
N TYR A 103 -13.12 -6.26 -14.14
CA TYR A 103 -12.91 -7.58 -13.54
C TYR A 103 -13.16 -7.56 -12.02
N ILE A 104 -14.38 -7.20 -11.62
CA ILE A 104 -14.75 -6.97 -10.21
C ILE A 104 -14.49 -8.20 -9.33
N GLY A 105 -14.85 -9.41 -9.79
CA GLY A 105 -14.62 -10.65 -9.03
C GLY A 105 -13.14 -10.96 -8.80
N PHE A 106 -12.29 -10.68 -9.80
CA PHE A 106 -10.84 -10.83 -9.66
C PHE A 106 -10.26 -9.77 -8.71
N SER A 107 -10.80 -8.55 -8.73
CA SER A 107 -10.44 -7.49 -7.78
C SER A 107 -10.71 -7.89 -6.32
N VAL A 108 -11.82 -8.59 -6.04
CA VAL A 108 -12.12 -9.09 -4.68
C VAL A 108 -11.08 -10.09 -4.20
N LEU A 109 -10.63 -10.98 -5.09
CA LEU A 109 -9.56 -11.94 -4.79
C LEU A 109 -8.24 -11.20 -4.48
N ILE A 110 -7.90 -10.19 -5.28
CA ILE A 110 -6.70 -9.37 -5.03
C ILE A 110 -6.82 -8.60 -3.70
N MET A 111 -8.00 -8.07 -3.34
CA MET A 111 -8.22 -7.44 -2.03
C MET A 111 -8.01 -8.42 -0.87
N ALA A 112 -8.46 -9.66 -0.99
CA ALA A 112 -8.20 -10.69 0.03
C ALA A 112 -6.70 -10.97 0.18
N VAL A 113 -5.95 -11.02 -0.93
CA VAL A 113 -4.49 -11.17 -0.92
C VAL A 113 -3.82 -9.97 -0.24
N LEU A 114 -4.23 -8.74 -0.58
CA LEU A 114 -3.74 -7.52 0.05
C LEU A 114 -3.96 -7.55 1.57
N LEU A 115 -5.15 -7.95 2.00
CA LEU A 115 -5.50 -8.06 3.42
C LEU A 115 -4.58 -9.06 4.14
N ILE A 116 -4.38 -10.26 3.58
CA ILE A 116 -3.48 -11.27 4.16
C ILE A 116 -2.05 -10.75 4.27
N LEU A 117 -1.56 -10.03 3.25
CA LEU A 117 -0.22 -9.44 3.29
C LEU A 117 -0.11 -8.37 4.37
N LEU A 118 -1.15 -7.54 4.56
CA LEU A 118 -1.19 -6.55 5.62
C LEU A 118 -1.23 -7.18 7.01
N ILE A 119 -2.01 -8.24 7.21
CA ILE A 119 -2.02 -9.01 8.47
C ILE A 119 -0.62 -9.52 8.78
N LYS A 120 0.08 -10.12 7.80
CA LYS A 120 1.45 -10.60 7.99
C LYS A 120 2.42 -9.48 8.38
N ILE A 121 2.28 -8.29 7.78
CA ILE A 121 3.10 -7.13 8.14
C ILE A 121 2.76 -6.69 9.58
N ALA A 122 1.47 -6.61 9.93
CA ALA A 122 1.00 -6.25 11.26
C ALA A 122 1.46 -7.24 12.35
N ASP A 123 1.46 -8.54 12.06
CA ASP A 123 1.95 -9.57 12.99
C ASP A 123 3.45 -9.42 13.26
N ILE A 124 4.26 -9.21 12.21
CA ILE A 124 5.70 -8.94 12.35
C ILE A 124 5.92 -7.66 13.17
N LEU A 125 5.15 -6.61 12.92
CA LEU A 125 5.20 -5.37 13.68
C LEU A 125 4.83 -5.60 15.15
N ARG A 126 3.80 -6.41 15.45
CA ARG A 126 3.32 -6.62 16.83
C ARG A 126 4.31 -7.40 17.69
N THR A 127 5.11 -8.26 17.08
CA THR A 127 6.12 -9.06 17.80
C THR A 127 7.38 -8.30 18.18
N GLU A 128 7.57 -7.08 17.66
CA GLU A 128 8.85 -6.37 17.71
C GLU A 128 8.77 -5.12 18.57
N GLN A 129 9.84 -4.85 19.32
CA GLN A 129 9.94 -3.70 20.21
C GLN A 129 10.44 -2.49 19.42
N PHE A 130 9.54 -1.54 19.13
CA PHE A 130 9.86 -0.33 18.39
C PHE A 130 10.27 0.84 19.30
N THR A 131 11.32 1.55 18.90
CA THR A 131 11.61 2.90 19.41
C THR A 131 10.55 3.91 18.98
N ALA A 132 10.47 5.06 19.66
CA ALA A 132 9.46 6.10 19.40
C ALA A 132 9.39 6.56 17.94
N LEU A 133 10.55 6.70 17.26
CA LEU A 133 10.63 7.03 15.84
C LEU A 133 10.09 5.89 14.94
N GLU A 134 10.39 4.64 15.27
CA GLU A 134 9.92 3.48 14.51
C GLU A 134 8.41 3.28 14.66
N LYS A 135 7.87 3.60 15.83
CA LYS A 135 6.43 3.55 16.09
C LYS A 135 5.66 4.55 15.20
N ILE A 136 6.27 5.70 14.90
CA ILE A 136 5.68 6.71 14.01
C ILE A 136 5.87 6.32 12.55
N PHE A 137 7.10 6.00 12.11
CA PHE A 137 7.38 5.79 10.68
C PHE A 137 7.09 4.39 10.15
N ILE A 138 7.10 3.37 11.01
CA ILE A 138 6.87 1.98 10.61
C ILE A 138 5.48 1.55 11.10
N TRP A 139 5.23 1.59 12.41
CA TRP A 139 4.00 1.05 12.98
C TRP A 139 2.77 1.87 12.56
N ALA A 140 2.80 3.20 12.63
CA ALA A 140 1.64 4.02 12.23
C ALA A 140 1.31 3.89 10.74
N SER A 141 2.33 3.80 9.88
CA SER A 141 2.16 3.63 8.42
C SER A 141 1.36 2.39 8.06
N PHE A 142 1.67 1.27 8.70
CA PHE A 142 1.01 0.00 8.43
C PHE A 142 -0.27 -0.19 9.25
N SER A 143 -0.35 0.38 10.47
CA SER A 143 -1.56 0.34 11.29
C SER A 143 -2.69 1.15 10.66
N ILE A 144 -2.42 2.36 10.16
CA ILE A 144 -3.42 3.18 9.47
C ILE A 144 -3.81 2.55 8.13
N TYR A 145 -2.89 1.83 7.48
CA TYR A 145 -3.21 1.09 6.27
C TYR A 145 -4.06 -0.16 6.53
N PHE A 146 -3.89 -0.81 7.69
CA PHE A 146 -4.67 -1.98 8.08
C PHE A 146 -6.08 -1.62 8.56
N GLY A 147 -6.23 -0.50 9.28
CA GLY A 147 -7.48 -0.06 9.91
C GLY A 147 -7.41 -0.07 11.42
#